data_AF-A0A519ZM39-F1
#
_entry.id   AF-A0A519ZM39-F1
#
_cell.length_a   1.000
_cell.length_b   1.000
_cell.length_c   1.000
_cell.angle_alpha   90.00
_cell.angle_beta   90.00
_cell.angle_gamma   90.00
#
_symmetry.space_group_name_H-M   'P 1'
#
loop_
_entity.id
_entity.type
_entity.pdbx_description
1 polymer ?
#
loop_
_entity_poly.entity_id
_entity_poly.type
_entity_poly.pdbx_seq_one_letter_code
_entity_poly.pdbx_strand_id
1 'polypeptide(L)'
;AGLTPTFISEHRLRCHDGSWKWILARGMIIARDAGGRPLRLIGTHTDISSRKASEALIWQQANYDGLTGLPNRQMLRDRLTQDIKQCQRDGLSLAVMFIDLDRFKEVNDTLGHDHGDLLLVEAARRIHACVRDTDTVARLGGDEFTVILSHLSSHERVAQIAQDIIDAMESVFLLGEERAYVSASVGITLYPHDATDIEDLFRQADQALYAAKDAGRSRFSHYTPELQEAALTRVHLANDLRDALAGRQFRVFYQPVIDFSTGRVVKAEALLRWFHPTRGWVNPDTFIPIAESCGLIKDIGDWVFHEAAMQARRWRDALHPDFRVSVNKSPLQFRNAGHRQAAWFEHLRALGLPPHSMVVEITEGLLMDATPAVVQQLDELRHAGVQVALDDFGTGYSSLSYLQKFEIDVLKIDQAFVRGLAPNSLNLPLCKAIIVMAHEMGMRVVAEGVETADQHALLKAAGCDSGQGFHYARPMPPDEFDDWYAARERGLTETIAR
;
A
#
# COMPACT_ATOMS: atom_id res chain seq x y z
N ALA A 1 -64.97 -28.97 1.59
CA ALA A 1 -63.93 -29.86 1.01
C ALA A 1 -64.45 -30.44 -0.31
N GLY A 2 -63.60 -30.60 -1.34
CA GLY A 2 -63.98 -31.23 -2.61
C GLY A 2 -64.57 -30.33 -3.69
N LEU A 3 -64.33 -29.02 -3.61
CA LEU A 3 -64.70 -28.02 -4.63
C LEU A 3 -63.87 -28.17 -5.91
N THR A 4 -62.61 -28.56 -5.79
CA THR A 4 -61.71 -28.86 -6.92
C THR A 4 -61.62 -30.37 -7.15
N PRO A 5 -61.49 -30.83 -8.41
CA PRO A 5 -61.34 -32.25 -8.73
C PRO A 5 -59.99 -32.84 -8.32
N THR A 6 -58.98 -31.98 -8.12
CA THR A 6 -57.63 -32.34 -7.72
C THR A 6 -57.15 -31.49 -6.53
N PHE A 7 -56.18 -32.01 -5.81
CA PHE A 7 -55.51 -31.39 -4.67
C PHE A 7 -54.01 -31.64 -4.75
N ILE A 8 -53.22 -30.61 -4.49
CA ILE A 8 -51.76 -30.68 -4.32
C ILE A 8 -51.41 -29.89 -3.07
N SER A 9 -50.60 -30.47 -2.18
CA SER A 9 -50.10 -29.79 -0.99
C SER A 9 -48.72 -30.31 -0.60
N GLU A 10 -47.84 -29.38 -0.25
CA GLU A 10 -46.59 -29.67 0.45
C GLU A 10 -46.76 -29.31 1.92
N HIS A 11 -46.55 -30.27 2.82
CA HIS A 11 -46.66 -30.05 4.25
C HIS A 11 -45.75 -31.01 5.02
N ARG A 12 -45.55 -30.73 6.31
CA ARG A 12 -44.80 -31.61 7.21
C ARG A 12 -45.74 -32.61 7.88
N LEU A 13 -45.36 -33.88 7.86
CA LEU A 13 -46.02 -34.95 8.61
C LEU A 13 -45.07 -35.47 9.69
N ARG A 14 -45.60 -35.67 10.90
CA ARG A 14 -44.87 -36.29 12.00
C ARG A 14 -45.03 -37.81 11.91
N CYS A 15 -43.93 -38.52 11.79
CA CYS A 15 -43.87 -39.97 11.76
C CYS A 15 -44.14 -40.56 13.16
N HIS A 16 -44.44 -41.85 13.23
CA HIS A 16 -44.69 -42.56 14.48
C HIS A 16 -43.48 -42.54 15.43
N ASP A 17 -42.27 -42.49 14.87
CA ASP A 17 -41.00 -42.36 15.61
C ASP A 17 -40.71 -40.92 16.12
N GLY A 18 -41.62 -39.97 15.87
CA GLY A 18 -41.47 -38.56 16.28
C GLY A 18 -40.69 -37.69 15.29
N SER A 19 -40.06 -38.27 14.27
CA SER A 19 -39.39 -37.52 13.21
C SER A 19 -40.39 -36.78 12.31
N TRP A 20 -39.92 -35.77 11.57
CA TRP A 20 -40.74 -35.02 10.64
C TRP A 20 -40.27 -35.22 9.21
N LYS A 21 -41.21 -35.40 8.29
CA LYS A 21 -40.94 -35.51 6.86
C LYS A 21 -41.73 -34.48 6.06
N TRP A 22 -41.12 -33.94 5.02
CA TRP A 22 -41.84 -33.16 4.02
C TRP A 22 -42.54 -34.10 3.04
N ILE A 23 -43.86 -33.96 2.92
CA ILE A 23 -44.68 -34.80 2.07
C ILE A 23 -45.36 -33.95 1.01
N LEU A 24 -45.21 -34.38 -0.25
CA LEU A 24 -46.02 -33.91 -1.36
C LEU A 24 -47.25 -34.83 -1.48
N ALA A 25 -48.39 -34.33 -1.03
CA ALA A 25 -49.67 -35.00 -1.19
C ALA A 25 -50.33 -34.55 -2.49
N ARG A 26 -50.68 -35.52 -3.34
CA ARG A 26 -51.48 -35.29 -4.54
C ARG A 26 -52.70 -36.18 -4.49
N GLY A 27 -53.88 -35.63 -4.72
CA GLY A 27 -55.13 -36.39 -4.68
C GLY A 27 -56.10 -35.96 -5.77
N MET A 28 -56.93 -36.89 -6.23
CA MET A 28 -58.04 -36.61 -7.14
C MET A 28 -59.30 -37.34 -6.70
N ILE A 29 -60.45 -36.71 -6.95
CA ILE A 29 -61.76 -37.30 -6.67
C ILE A 29 -62.11 -38.23 -7.84
N ILE A 30 -62.38 -39.49 -7.53
CA ILE A 30 -62.72 -40.53 -8.54
C ILE A 30 -64.19 -40.93 -8.52
N ALA A 31 -64.94 -40.52 -7.49
CA ALA A 31 -66.39 -40.74 -7.44
C ALA A 31 -67.08 -39.63 -6.64
N ARG A 32 -68.27 -39.23 -7.09
CA ARG A 32 -69.18 -38.31 -6.41
C ARG A 32 -70.56 -38.95 -6.24
N ASP A 33 -71.32 -38.52 -5.23
CA ASP A 33 -72.72 -38.92 -5.07
C ASP A 33 -73.64 -38.13 -6.03
N ALA A 34 -74.93 -38.48 -6.05
CA ALA A 34 -75.94 -37.78 -6.86
C ALA A 34 -76.12 -36.30 -6.48
N GLY A 35 -75.68 -35.89 -5.29
CA GLY A 35 -75.66 -34.50 -4.81
C GLY A 35 -74.32 -33.79 -5.08
N GLY A 36 -73.41 -34.39 -5.84
CA GLY A 36 -72.11 -33.80 -6.20
C GLY A 36 -71.04 -33.87 -5.11
N ARG A 37 -71.29 -34.51 -3.96
CA ARG A 37 -70.32 -34.62 -2.86
C ARG A 37 -69.27 -35.69 -3.16
N PRO A 38 -67.98 -35.48 -2.79
CA PRO A 38 -66.93 -36.47 -3.03
C PRO A 38 -67.17 -37.74 -2.20
N LEU A 39 -67.18 -38.90 -2.86
CA LEU A 39 -67.32 -40.21 -2.20
C LEU A 39 -65.98 -40.95 -2.08
N ARG A 40 -65.12 -40.84 -3.08
CA ARG A 40 -63.83 -41.55 -3.11
C ARG A 40 -62.74 -40.63 -3.68
N LEU A 41 -61.58 -40.66 -3.05
CA LEU A 41 -60.37 -40.03 -3.55
C LEU A 41 -59.28 -41.09 -3.71
N ILE A 42 -58.40 -40.88 -4.67
CA ILE A 42 -57.13 -41.60 -4.81
C ILE A 42 -56.00 -40.58 -4.83
N GLY A 43 -54.85 -40.94 -4.30
CA GLY A 43 -53.72 -40.03 -4.22
C GLY A 43 -52.41 -40.71 -3.86
N THR A 44 -51.33 -39.95 -3.97
CA THR A 44 -49.99 -40.36 -3.58
C THR A 44 -49.44 -39.41 -2.52
N HIS A 45 -48.63 -39.97 -1.62
CA HIS A 45 -47.79 -39.23 -0.70
C HIS A 45 -46.34 -39.54 -1.04
N THR A 46 -45.63 -38.55 -1.57
CA THR A 46 -44.21 -38.69 -1.91
C THR A 46 -43.38 -37.97 -0.85
N ASP A 47 -42.42 -38.68 -0.24
CA ASP A 47 -41.41 -38.07 0.63
C ASP A 47 -40.51 -37.17 -0.23
N ILE A 48 -40.58 -35.86 0.01
CA ILE A 48 -39.79 -34.84 -0.67
C ILE A 48 -38.74 -34.22 0.26
N SER A 49 -38.44 -34.87 1.40
CA SER A 49 -37.49 -34.35 2.39
C SER A 49 -36.10 -34.15 1.79
N SER A 50 -35.60 -35.12 1.00
CA SER A 50 -34.32 -34.98 0.30
C SER A 50 -34.33 -33.82 -0.69
N ARG A 51 -35.43 -33.63 -1.43
CA ARG A 51 -35.56 -32.53 -2.39
C ARG A 51 -35.51 -31.17 -1.67
N LYS A 52 -36.27 -31.03 -0.56
CA LYS A 52 -36.27 -29.81 0.26
C LYS A 52 -34.90 -29.53 0.89
N ALA A 53 -34.20 -30.57 1.35
CA ALA A 53 -32.84 -30.41 1.88
C ALA A 53 -31.86 -29.96 0.81
N SER A 54 -31.91 -30.54 -0.40
CA SER A 54 -31.09 -30.11 -1.53
C SER A 54 -31.42 -28.68 -1.98
N GLU A 55 -32.70 -28.32 -2.07
CA GLU A 55 -33.13 -26.94 -2.38
C GLU A 55 -32.59 -25.94 -1.35
N ALA A 56 -32.65 -26.26 -0.05
CA ALA A 56 -32.12 -25.42 1.01
C ALA A 56 -30.58 -25.30 0.95
N LEU A 57 -29.88 -26.39 0.68
CA LEU A 57 -28.42 -26.38 0.54
C LEU A 57 -27.97 -25.56 -0.68
N ILE A 58 -28.62 -25.74 -1.83
CA ILE A 58 -28.37 -24.96 -3.05
C ILE A 58 -28.60 -23.48 -2.75
N TRP A 59 -29.70 -23.15 -2.08
CA TRP A 59 -30.01 -21.77 -1.70
C TRP A 59 -28.94 -21.20 -0.76
N GLN A 60 -28.49 -21.96 0.23
CA GLN A 60 -27.44 -21.54 1.15
C GLN A 60 -26.11 -21.31 0.40
N GLN A 61 -25.68 -22.24 -0.45
CA GLN A 61 -24.45 -22.11 -1.24
C GLN A 61 -24.51 -20.95 -2.24
N ALA A 62 -25.68 -20.65 -2.78
CA ALA A 62 -25.88 -19.54 -3.70
C ALA A 62 -25.83 -18.17 -3.01
N ASN A 63 -26.11 -18.09 -1.70
CA ASN A 63 -26.31 -16.82 -0.99
C ASN A 63 -25.31 -16.56 0.17
N TYR A 64 -24.58 -17.57 0.63
CA TYR A 64 -23.68 -17.45 1.78
C TYR A 64 -22.29 -18.01 1.45
N ASP A 65 -21.28 -17.41 2.08
CA ASP A 65 -19.90 -17.87 2.06
C ASP A 65 -19.76 -19.17 2.86
N GLY A 66 -19.15 -20.18 2.25
CA GLY A 66 -19.06 -21.52 2.83
C GLY A 66 -18.16 -21.61 4.07
N LEU A 67 -17.23 -20.67 4.24
CA LEU A 67 -16.30 -20.65 5.37
C LEU A 67 -16.86 -19.84 6.55
N THR A 68 -17.24 -18.59 6.31
CA THR A 68 -17.64 -17.65 7.37
C THR A 68 -19.13 -17.70 7.69
N GLY A 69 -19.95 -18.28 6.80
CA GLY A 69 -21.40 -18.27 6.93
C GLY A 69 -22.05 -16.89 6.72
N LEU A 70 -21.26 -15.88 6.36
CA LEU A 70 -21.76 -14.55 6.01
C LEU A 70 -22.43 -14.55 4.63
N PRO A 71 -23.35 -13.62 4.35
CA PRO A 71 -23.78 -13.30 2.99
C PRO A 71 -22.60 -13.22 2.01
N ASN A 72 -22.76 -13.83 0.84
CA ASN A 72 -21.80 -13.72 -0.26
C ASN A 72 -22.11 -12.49 -1.13
N ARG A 73 -21.33 -12.30 -2.20
CA ARG A 73 -21.51 -11.20 -3.16
C ARG A 73 -22.94 -11.09 -3.71
N GLN A 74 -23.59 -12.21 -4.00
CA GLN A 74 -24.95 -12.21 -4.56
C GLN A 74 -25.96 -11.69 -3.52
N MET A 75 -25.95 -12.27 -2.32
CA MET A 75 -26.87 -11.88 -1.25
C MET A 75 -26.64 -10.45 -0.76
N LEU A 76 -25.38 -9.99 -0.72
CA LEU A 76 -25.05 -8.60 -0.40
C LEU A 76 -25.70 -7.63 -1.40
N ARG A 77 -25.58 -7.90 -2.70
CA ARG A 77 -26.18 -7.05 -3.74
C ARG A 77 -27.70 -7.04 -3.65
N ASP A 78 -28.31 -8.18 -3.38
CA ASP A 78 -29.76 -8.29 -3.21
C ASP A 78 -30.23 -7.47 -2.00
N ARG A 79 -29.51 -7.53 -0.87
CA ARG A 79 -29.79 -6.71 0.33
C ARG A 79 -29.58 -5.22 0.07
N LEU A 80 -28.47 -4.82 -0.53
CA LEU A 80 -28.19 -3.42 -0.86
C LEU A 80 -29.26 -2.84 -1.81
N THR A 81 -29.74 -3.63 -2.77
CA THR A 81 -30.84 -3.24 -3.65
C THR A 81 -32.13 -2.96 -2.89
N GLN A 82 -32.41 -3.75 -1.85
CA GLN A 82 -33.59 -3.55 -0.99
C GLN A 82 -33.41 -2.30 -0.12
N ASP A 83 -32.24 -2.13 0.50
CA ASP A 83 -31.93 -0.99 1.37
C ASP A 83 -31.97 0.34 0.60
N ILE A 84 -31.42 0.40 -0.62
CA ILE A 84 -31.49 1.59 -1.48
C ILE A 84 -32.95 1.96 -1.77
N LYS A 85 -33.79 0.98 -2.14
CA LYS A 85 -35.23 1.23 -2.38
C LYS A 85 -35.95 1.74 -1.14
N GLN A 86 -35.54 1.28 0.04
CA GLN A 86 -36.12 1.72 1.31
C GLN A 86 -35.65 3.14 1.66
N CYS A 87 -34.35 3.43 1.55
CA CYS A 87 -33.77 4.75 1.69
C CYS A 87 -34.43 5.79 0.77
N GLN A 88 -34.73 5.43 -0.48
CA GLN A 88 -35.46 6.30 -1.43
C GLN A 88 -36.87 6.66 -0.95
N ARG A 89 -37.57 5.71 -0.32
CA ARG A 89 -38.93 5.94 0.19
C ARG A 89 -38.92 6.79 1.46
N ASP A 90 -37.96 6.55 2.34
CA ASP A 90 -37.91 7.15 3.68
C ASP A 90 -37.09 8.45 3.72
N GLY A 91 -36.37 8.79 2.65
CA GLY A 91 -35.47 9.94 2.60
C GLY A 91 -34.23 9.78 3.49
N LEU A 92 -33.78 8.54 3.68
CA LEU A 92 -32.65 8.18 4.54
C LEU A 92 -31.39 7.88 3.73
N SER A 93 -30.26 7.85 4.41
CA SER A 93 -28.96 7.45 3.85
C SER A 93 -28.54 6.06 4.30
N LEU A 94 -27.58 5.48 3.59
CA LEU A 94 -26.87 4.26 4.02
C LEU A 94 -25.38 4.42 3.71
N ALA A 95 -24.54 3.65 4.39
CA ALA A 95 -23.11 3.57 4.11
C ALA A 95 -22.72 2.18 3.63
N VAL A 96 -21.78 2.11 2.70
CA VAL A 96 -21.12 0.87 2.32
C VAL A 96 -19.65 0.98 2.73
N MET A 97 -19.17 0.01 3.49
CA MET A 97 -17.78 -0.10 3.91
C MET A 97 -17.14 -1.32 3.26
N PHE A 98 -16.06 -1.13 2.53
CA PHE A 98 -15.17 -2.21 2.09
C PHE A 98 -14.05 -2.36 3.10
N ILE A 99 -13.78 -3.57 3.52
CA ILE A 99 -12.82 -3.89 4.59
C ILE A 99 -11.86 -4.95 4.04
N ASP A 100 -10.56 -4.70 4.16
CA ASP A 100 -9.52 -5.63 3.76
C ASP A 100 -8.59 -5.89 4.94
N LEU A 101 -8.29 -7.17 5.20
CA LEU A 101 -7.37 -7.55 6.27
C LEU A 101 -5.92 -7.35 5.81
N ASP A 102 -5.26 -6.38 6.42
CA ASP A 102 -3.90 -6.03 6.05
C ASP A 102 -2.95 -7.20 6.29
N ARG A 103 -2.12 -7.50 5.28
CA ARG A 103 -1.08 -8.55 5.34
C ARG A 103 -1.63 -9.96 5.63
N PHE A 104 -2.90 -10.24 5.36
CA PHE A 104 -3.46 -11.58 5.51
C PHE A 104 -2.67 -12.67 4.77
N LYS A 105 -2.11 -12.33 3.61
CA LYS A 105 -1.24 -13.22 2.86
C LYS A 105 -0.01 -13.69 3.66
N GLU A 106 0.60 -12.82 4.47
CA GLU A 106 1.76 -13.20 5.30
C GLU A 106 1.38 -14.27 6.34
N VAL A 107 0.14 -14.23 6.85
CA VAL A 107 -0.38 -15.26 7.76
C VAL A 107 -0.52 -16.59 7.02
N ASN A 108 -1.09 -16.60 5.82
CA ASN A 108 -1.19 -17.82 5.01
C ASN A 108 0.19 -18.40 4.67
N ASP A 109 1.13 -17.54 4.27
CA ASP A 109 2.47 -17.95 3.87
C ASP A 109 3.29 -18.48 5.07
N THR A 110 3.02 -18.00 6.29
CA THR A 110 3.77 -18.36 7.51
C THR A 110 3.13 -19.51 8.29
N LEU A 111 1.81 -19.48 8.48
CA LEU A 111 1.06 -20.42 9.33
C LEU A 111 0.22 -21.43 8.53
N GLY A 112 0.11 -21.25 7.21
CA GLY A 112 -0.69 -22.10 6.33
C GLY A 112 -2.16 -21.69 6.24
N HIS A 113 -2.83 -22.20 5.20
CA HIS A 113 -4.21 -21.83 4.86
C HIS A 113 -5.24 -22.18 5.94
N ASP A 114 -5.05 -23.26 6.70
CA ASP A 114 -5.98 -23.65 7.77
C ASP A 114 -6.06 -22.58 8.87
N HIS A 115 -4.93 -21.95 9.22
CA HIS A 115 -4.89 -20.84 10.17
C HIS A 115 -5.46 -19.56 9.56
N GLY A 116 -5.23 -19.33 8.26
CA GLY A 116 -5.89 -18.25 7.53
C GLY A 116 -7.41 -18.37 7.56
N ASP A 117 -7.95 -19.57 7.40
CA ASP A 117 -9.39 -19.84 7.46
C ASP A 117 -9.95 -19.56 8.86
N LEU A 118 -9.26 -19.97 9.93
CA LEU A 118 -9.63 -19.63 11.31
C LEU A 118 -9.62 -18.12 11.56
N LEU A 119 -8.63 -17.41 11.00
CA LEU A 119 -8.53 -15.96 11.11
C LEU A 119 -9.73 -15.29 10.42
N LEU A 120 -10.12 -15.74 9.23
CA LEU A 120 -11.26 -15.21 8.50
C LEU A 120 -12.59 -15.43 9.25
N VAL A 121 -12.77 -16.60 9.88
CA VAL A 121 -13.94 -16.89 10.71
C VAL A 121 -13.99 -15.96 11.93
N GLU A 122 -12.87 -15.76 12.60
CA GLU A 122 -12.79 -14.86 13.76
C GLU A 122 -12.97 -13.38 13.35
N ALA A 123 -12.41 -12.96 12.21
CA ALA A 123 -12.60 -11.62 11.66
C ALA A 123 -14.08 -11.37 11.35
N ALA A 124 -14.76 -12.32 10.70
CA ALA A 124 -16.20 -12.26 10.45
C ALA A 124 -16.99 -12.05 11.76
N ARG A 125 -16.65 -12.81 12.81
CA ARG A 125 -17.30 -12.70 14.12
C ARG A 125 -17.09 -11.32 14.76
N ARG A 126 -15.85 -10.81 14.72
CA ARG A 126 -15.50 -9.49 15.28
C ARG A 126 -16.18 -8.35 14.53
N ILE A 127 -16.16 -8.35 13.21
CA ILE A 127 -16.85 -7.34 12.38
C ILE A 127 -18.36 -7.35 12.68
N HIS A 128 -18.96 -8.54 12.77
CA HIS A 128 -20.38 -8.67 13.10
C HIS A 128 -20.73 -8.13 14.48
N ALA A 129 -19.83 -8.25 15.46
CA ALA A 129 -20.03 -7.71 16.81
C ALA A 129 -19.95 -6.18 16.88
N CYS A 130 -19.33 -5.52 15.91
CA CYS A 130 -19.23 -4.05 15.84
C CYS A 130 -20.47 -3.38 15.22
N VAL A 131 -21.37 -4.16 14.62
CA VAL A 131 -22.55 -3.65 13.90
C VAL A 131 -23.86 -4.13 14.53
N ARG A 132 -24.98 -3.55 14.13
CA ARG A 132 -26.31 -3.96 14.63
C ARG A 132 -26.87 -5.11 13.80
N ASP A 133 -27.88 -5.80 14.34
CA ASP A 133 -28.61 -6.87 13.63
C ASP A 133 -29.31 -6.38 12.34
N THR A 134 -29.59 -5.07 12.23
CA THR A 134 -30.17 -4.45 11.03
C THR A 134 -29.14 -4.19 9.94
N ASP A 135 -27.86 -4.17 10.29
CA ASP A 135 -26.76 -3.94 9.38
C ASP A 135 -26.38 -5.28 8.72
N THR A 136 -25.80 -5.22 7.53
CA THR A 136 -25.38 -6.43 6.80
C THR A 136 -23.87 -6.52 6.78
N VAL A 137 -23.32 -7.64 7.25
CA VAL A 137 -21.91 -8.02 7.04
C VAL A 137 -21.87 -9.10 5.99
N ALA A 138 -20.95 -9.00 5.03
CA ALA A 138 -20.75 -9.96 3.96
C ALA A 138 -19.26 -10.22 3.74
N ARG A 139 -18.95 -11.33 3.09
CA ARG A 139 -17.61 -11.64 2.60
C ARG A 139 -17.65 -11.79 1.08
N LEU A 140 -16.87 -10.98 0.38
CA LEU A 140 -16.87 -10.95 -1.09
C LEU A 140 -15.92 -11.98 -1.71
N GLY A 141 -14.93 -12.42 -0.96
CA GLY A 141 -13.91 -13.38 -1.36
C GLY A 141 -12.57 -13.02 -0.71
N GLY A 142 -11.64 -13.98 -0.64
CA GLY A 142 -10.31 -13.73 -0.05
C GLY A 142 -10.40 -13.18 1.38
N ASP A 143 -9.73 -12.07 1.62
CA ASP A 143 -9.67 -11.26 2.84
C ASP A 143 -10.60 -10.04 2.83
N GLU A 144 -11.52 -9.95 1.86
CA GLU A 144 -12.41 -8.81 1.68
C GLU A 144 -13.78 -9.03 2.34
N PHE A 145 -14.12 -8.13 3.24
CA PHE A 145 -15.43 -8.02 3.88
C PHE A 145 -16.16 -6.75 3.43
N THR A 146 -17.48 -6.77 3.50
CA THR A 146 -18.30 -5.59 3.23
C THR A 146 -19.36 -5.42 4.31
N VAL A 147 -19.51 -4.20 4.79
CA VAL A 147 -20.57 -3.82 5.74
C VAL A 147 -21.51 -2.82 5.07
N ILE A 148 -22.82 -3.06 5.18
CA ILE A 148 -23.87 -2.09 4.84
C ILE A 148 -24.48 -1.60 6.15
N LEU A 149 -24.33 -0.30 6.42
CA LEU A 149 -25.02 0.37 7.51
C LEU A 149 -26.29 1.01 6.97
N SER A 150 -27.43 0.44 7.32
CA SER A 150 -28.73 0.87 6.84
C SER A 150 -29.31 1.97 7.74
N HIS A 151 -30.22 2.78 7.19
CA HIS A 151 -31.01 3.77 7.94
C HIS A 151 -30.18 4.78 8.75
N LEU A 152 -29.17 5.39 8.14
CA LEU A 152 -28.32 6.38 8.79
C LEU A 152 -29.03 7.73 8.92
N SER A 153 -29.05 8.26 10.14
CA SER A 153 -29.54 9.61 10.46
C SER A 153 -28.41 10.64 10.62
N SER A 154 -27.16 10.21 10.87
CA SER A 154 -25.97 11.07 10.89
C SER A 154 -24.72 10.34 10.41
N HIS A 155 -23.76 11.10 9.89
CA HIS A 155 -22.52 10.57 9.31
C HIS A 155 -21.46 10.21 10.38
N GLU A 156 -21.48 10.86 11.56
CA GLU A 156 -20.50 10.63 12.64
C GLU A 156 -20.46 9.16 13.09
N ARG A 157 -21.61 8.50 13.05
CA ARG A 157 -21.73 7.11 13.47
C ARG A 157 -21.03 6.13 12.53
N VAL A 158 -20.85 6.50 11.27
CA VAL A 158 -20.15 5.69 10.27
C VAL A 158 -18.67 5.61 10.59
N ALA A 159 -18.04 6.76 10.89
CA ALA A 159 -16.64 6.82 11.28
C ALA A 159 -16.37 6.06 12.58
N GLN A 160 -17.27 6.17 13.57
CA GLN A 160 -17.14 5.42 14.83
C GLN A 160 -17.15 3.90 14.59
N ILE A 161 -18.11 3.38 13.82
CA ILE A 161 -18.19 1.94 13.53
C ILE A 161 -16.95 1.48 12.74
N ALA A 162 -16.46 2.28 11.80
CA ALA A 162 -15.23 1.96 11.07
C ALA A 162 -14.02 1.86 12.02
N GLN A 163 -13.90 2.79 12.98
CA GLN A 163 -12.85 2.74 14.00
C GLN A 163 -13.01 1.53 14.92
N ASP A 164 -14.23 1.24 15.38
CA ASP A 164 -14.51 0.07 16.23
C ASP A 164 -14.14 -1.25 15.53
N ILE A 165 -14.34 -1.34 14.20
CA ILE A 165 -13.91 -2.47 13.39
C ILE A 165 -12.38 -2.57 13.35
N ILE A 166 -11.68 -1.46 13.09
CA ILE A 166 -10.21 -1.41 13.05
C ILE A 166 -9.62 -1.84 14.39
N ASP A 167 -10.08 -1.25 15.49
CA ASP A 167 -9.64 -1.56 16.85
C ASP A 167 -9.89 -3.04 17.19
N ALA A 168 -11.03 -3.61 16.75
CA ALA A 168 -11.32 -5.03 16.93
C ALA A 168 -10.36 -5.93 16.14
N MET A 169 -9.92 -5.50 14.95
CA MET A 169 -8.92 -6.24 14.17
C MET A 169 -7.53 -6.15 14.80
N GLU A 170 -7.14 -5.02 15.36
CA GLU A 170 -5.81 -4.87 16.00
C GLU A 170 -5.61 -5.78 17.23
N SER A 171 -6.69 -6.28 17.83
CA SER A 171 -6.60 -7.25 18.92
C SER A 171 -6.06 -8.61 18.46
N VAL A 172 -5.24 -9.27 19.30
CA VAL A 172 -4.57 -10.53 18.94
C VAL A 172 -5.56 -11.62 18.47
N PHE A 173 -5.24 -12.28 17.36
CA PHE A 173 -5.99 -13.45 16.88
C PHE A 173 -5.39 -14.72 17.50
N LEU A 174 -6.21 -15.46 18.23
CA LEU A 174 -5.85 -16.77 18.79
C LEU A 174 -6.28 -17.86 17.80
N LEU A 175 -5.31 -18.43 17.08
CA LEU A 175 -5.54 -19.41 16.01
C LEU A 175 -5.09 -20.78 16.49
N GLY A 176 -5.81 -21.35 17.47
CA GLY A 176 -5.36 -22.56 18.18
C GLY A 176 -4.28 -22.22 19.20
N GLU A 177 -3.07 -22.77 19.03
CA GLU A 177 -1.90 -22.46 19.87
C GLU A 177 -1.11 -21.24 19.36
N GLU A 178 -1.35 -20.82 18.12
CA GLU A 178 -0.64 -19.72 17.46
C GLU A 178 -1.31 -18.36 17.69
N ARG A 179 -0.51 -17.30 17.56
CA ARG A 179 -0.96 -15.91 17.66
C ARG A 179 -0.65 -15.15 16.38
N ALA A 180 -1.66 -14.47 15.84
CA ALA A 180 -1.49 -13.58 14.71
C ALA A 180 -1.88 -12.15 15.06
N TYR A 181 -1.19 -11.20 14.44
CA TYR A 181 -1.45 -9.77 14.53
C TYR A 181 -1.73 -9.28 13.12
N VAL A 182 -2.97 -8.87 12.87
CA VAL A 182 -3.39 -8.25 11.61
C VAL A 182 -4.11 -6.96 11.93
N SER A 183 -4.17 -6.06 10.96
CA SER A 183 -5.02 -4.87 11.02
C SER A 183 -6.04 -4.93 9.88
N ALA A 184 -6.89 -3.91 9.77
CA ALA A 184 -7.74 -3.75 8.61
C ALA A 184 -7.70 -2.33 8.06
N SER A 185 -7.78 -2.23 6.74
CA SER A 185 -8.02 -0.99 6.03
C SER A 185 -9.49 -0.92 5.61
N VAL A 186 -10.12 0.25 5.73
CA VAL A 186 -11.56 0.43 5.45
C VAL A 186 -11.80 1.57 4.45
N GLY A 187 -12.57 1.29 3.39
CA GLY A 187 -13.05 2.29 2.44
C GLY A 187 -14.54 2.54 2.61
N ILE A 188 -14.96 3.79 2.71
CA ILE A 188 -16.35 4.16 3.04
C ILE A 188 -16.96 4.99 1.90
N THR A 189 -18.18 4.65 1.49
CA THR A 189 -19.02 5.47 0.59
C THR A 189 -20.43 5.62 1.18
N LEU A 190 -21.13 6.66 0.75
CA LEU A 190 -22.43 7.07 1.27
C LEU A 190 -23.45 7.22 0.16
N TYR A 191 -24.59 6.54 0.31
CA TYR A 191 -25.76 6.77 -0.52
C TYR A 191 -26.71 7.77 0.15
N PRO A 192 -27.32 8.74 -0.58
CA PRO A 192 -27.14 9.01 -2.01
C PRO A 192 -26.05 10.06 -2.31
N HIS A 193 -25.25 10.47 -1.32
CA HIS A 193 -24.32 11.61 -1.44
C HIS A 193 -23.19 11.35 -2.45
N ASP A 194 -22.56 10.19 -2.38
CA ASP A 194 -21.39 9.85 -3.18
C ASP A 194 -21.79 9.17 -4.50
N ALA A 195 -22.82 8.30 -4.46
CA ALA A 195 -23.36 7.61 -5.62
C ALA A 195 -24.84 7.24 -5.45
N THR A 196 -25.51 6.99 -6.57
CA THR A 196 -26.94 6.60 -6.60
C THR A 196 -27.19 5.18 -7.13
N ASP A 197 -26.19 4.56 -7.74
CA ASP A 197 -26.22 3.16 -8.17
C ASP A 197 -25.21 2.29 -7.41
N ILE A 198 -25.45 0.99 -7.43
CA ILE A 198 -24.67 0.01 -6.66
C ILE A 198 -23.24 -0.12 -7.18
N GLU A 199 -23.03 -0.03 -8.51
CA GLU A 199 -21.69 -0.19 -9.08
C GLU A 199 -20.79 0.98 -8.69
N ASP A 200 -21.31 2.21 -8.76
CA ASP A 200 -20.56 3.38 -8.35
C ASP A 200 -20.30 3.38 -6.83
N LEU A 201 -21.25 2.97 -5.99
CA LEU A 201 -20.99 2.79 -4.55
C LEU A 201 -19.82 1.81 -4.33
N PHE A 202 -19.85 0.63 -4.95
CA PHE A 202 -18.78 -0.34 -4.80
C PHE A 202 -17.44 0.17 -5.32
N ARG A 203 -17.43 0.82 -6.49
CA ARG A 203 -16.23 1.42 -7.07
C ARG A 203 -15.64 2.52 -6.18
N GLN A 204 -16.48 3.36 -5.59
CA GLN A 204 -16.05 4.45 -4.71
C GLN A 204 -15.57 3.95 -3.35
N ALA A 205 -16.22 2.91 -2.78
CA ALA A 205 -15.76 2.24 -1.58
C ALA A 205 -14.37 1.60 -1.77
N ASP A 206 -14.16 0.94 -2.91
CA ASP A 206 -12.86 0.35 -3.28
C ASP A 206 -11.76 1.42 -3.43
N GLN A 207 -12.06 2.55 -4.07
CA GLN A 207 -11.13 3.68 -4.18
C GLN A 207 -10.75 4.26 -2.82
N ALA A 208 -11.72 4.39 -1.91
CA ALA A 208 -11.47 4.84 -0.55
C ALA A 208 -10.64 3.82 0.25
N LEU A 209 -10.88 2.52 0.05
CA LEU A 209 -10.12 1.44 0.67
C LEU A 209 -8.66 1.49 0.23
N TYR A 210 -8.42 1.66 -1.07
CA TYR A 210 -7.07 1.80 -1.60
C TYR A 210 -6.36 3.03 -1.03
N ALA A 211 -7.06 4.17 -0.92
CA ALA A 211 -6.52 5.37 -0.28
C ALA A 211 -6.16 5.14 1.20
N ALA A 212 -6.95 4.35 1.93
CA ALA A 212 -6.62 3.96 3.30
C ALA A 212 -5.33 3.11 3.38
N LYS A 213 -5.15 2.18 2.43
CA LYS A 213 -3.93 1.37 2.34
C LYS A 213 -2.68 2.21 2.02
N ASP A 214 -2.78 3.12 1.05
CA ASP A 214 -1.68 4.00 0.64
C ASP A 214 -1.30 5.00 1.75
N ALA A 215 -2.29 5.45 2.54
CA ALA A 215 -2.06 6.36 3.67
C ALA A 215 -1.45 5.68 4.92
N GLY A 216 -1.08 4.40 4.84
CA GLY A 216 -0.35 3.69 5.90
C GLY A 216 -1.09 2.51 6.54
N ARG A 217 -2.21 2.06 5.96
CA ARG A 217 -3.04 0.94 6.48
C ARG A 217 -3.56 1.20 7.90
N SER A 218 -4.24 0.22 8.50
CA SER A 218 -4.90 0.30 9.83
C SER A 218 -5.70 1.59 10.03
N ARG A 219 -6.52 1.94 9.04
CA ARG A 219 -7.30 3.19 9.03
C ARG A 219 -8.49 3.06 8.11
N PHE A 220 -9.42 3.98 8.25
CA PHE A 220 -10.49 4.17 7.28
C PHE A 220 -10.26 5.42 6.43
N SER A 221 -10.84 5.44 5.24
CA SER A 221 -10.93 6.63 4.40
C SER A 221 -12.34 6.74 3.86
N HIS A 222 -12.87 7.97 3.82
CA HIS A 222 -14.11 8.27 3.12
C HIS A 222 -13.80 8.53 1.65
N TYR A 223 -14.69 8.09 0.77
CA TYR A 223 -14.65 8.50 -0.60
C TYR A 223 -14.76 10.02 -0.70
N THR A 224 -13.90 10.61 -1.53
CA THR A 224 -14.05 12.00 -1.98
C THR A 224 -13.79 12.06 -3.50
N PRO A 225 -14.37 13.03 -4.23
CA PRO A 225 -14.10 13.21 -5.65
C PRO A 225 -12.60 13.36 -5.98
N GLU A 226 -11.81 13.96 -5.08
CA GLU A 226 -10.37 14.11 -5.22
C GLU A 226 -9.64 12.77 -5.21
N LEU A 227 -10.12 11.77 -4.42
CA LEU A 227 -9.59 10.41 -4.46
C LEU A 227 -9.83 9.74 -5.82
N GLN A 228 -11.01 9.96 -6.42
CA GLN A 228 -11.29 9.45 -7.76
C GLN A 228 -10.34 10.06 -8.81
N GLU A 229 -10.13 11.37 -8.76
CA GLU A 229 -9.21 12.06 -9.67
C GLU A 229 -7.76 11.59 -9.50
N ALA A 230 -7.32 11.40 -8.26
CA ALA A 230 -6.00 10.86 -7.94
C ALA A 230 -5.82 9.43 -8.48
N ALA A 231 -6.82 8.56 -8.30
CA ALA A 231 -6.78 7.20 -8.82
C ALA A 231 -6.71 7.16 -10.36
N LEU A 232 -7.53 7.97 -11.04
CA LEU A 232 -7.49 8.08 -12.51
C LEU A 232 -6.13 8.64 -13.00
N THR A 233 -5.61 9.65 -12.30
CA THR A 233 -4.29 10.21 -12.59
C THR A 233 -3.20 9.16 -12.45
N ARG A 234 -3.26 8.32 -11.40
CA ARG A 234 -2.31 7.23 -11.18
C ARG A 234 -2.32 6.23 -12.35
N VAL A 235 -3.50 5.82 -12.81
CA VAL A 235 -3.64 4.90 -13.96
C VAL A 235 -3.07 5.51 -15.24
N HIS A 236 -3.37 6.78 -15.52
CA HIS A 236 -2.83 7.47 -16.69
C HIS A 236 -1.30 7.58 -16.62
N LEU A 237 -0.75 8.03 -15.50
CA LEU A 237 0.70 8.12 -15.31
C LEU A 237 1.38 6.75 -15.40
N ALA A 238 0.76 5.68 -14.91
CA ALA A 238 1.29 4.32 -15.03
C ALA A 238 1.42 3.87 -16.50
N ASN A 239 0.44 4.23 -17.34
CA ASN A 239 0.51 3.97 -18.77
C ASN A 239 1.58 4.83 -19.44
N ASP A 240 1.63 6.14 -19.14
CA ASP A 240 2.61 7.07 -19.71
C ASP A 240 4.06 6.69 -19.34
N LEU A 241 4.29 6.18 -18.12
CA LEU A 241 5.61 5.75 -17.65
C LEU A 241 6.21 4.61 -18.47
N ARG A 242 5.39 3.75 -19.09
CA ARG A 242 5.88 2.63 -19.92
C ARG A 242 6.66 3.12 -21.13
N ASP A 243 6.24 4.25 -21.71
CA ASP A 243 6.86 4.85 -22.88
C ASP A 243 7.87 5.95 -22.52
N ALA A 244 7.91 6.40 -21.26
CA ALA A 244 8.71 7.54 -20.82
C ALA A 244 10.22 7.37 -21.06
N LEU A 245 10.75 6.16 -20.83
CA LEU A 245 12.18 5.88 -21.04
C LEU A 245 12.54 5.89 -22.53
N ALA A 246 11.77 5.19 -23.36
CA ALA A 246 11.96 5.16 -24.82
C ALA A 246 11.76 6.54 -25.46
N GLY A 247 10.81 7.32 -24.92
CA GLY A 247 10.52 8.69 -25.33
C GLY A 247 11.52 9.73 -24.83
N ARG A 248 12.60 9.33 -24.13
CA ARG A 248 13.62 10.24 -23.56
C ARG A 248 13.00 11.35 -22.70
N GLN A 249 12.00 11.01 -21.90
CA GLN A 249 11.28 11.96 -21.05
C GLN A 249 11.94 12.14 -19.67
N PHE A 250 12.87 11.25 -19.30
CA PHE A 250 13.62 11.37 -18.06
C PHE A 250 14.86 12.26 -18.21
N ARG A 251 15.21 12.93 -17.12
CA ARG A 251 16.43 13.71 -16.94
C ARG A 251 17.00 13.43 -15.56
N VAL A 252 18.31 13.54 -15.41
CA VAL A 252 18.98 13.46 -14.12
C VAL A 252 19.45 14.86 -13.75
N PHE A 253 18.97 15.34 -12.61
CA PHE A 253 19.43 16.58 -11.99
C PHE A 253 20.42 16.23 -10.90
N TYR A 254 21.27 17.17 -10.53
CA TYR A 254 22.36 16.94 -9.60
C TYR A 254 22.34 17.98 -8.50
N GLN A 255 22.40 17.54 -7.25
CA GLN A 255 22.51 18.41 -6.09
C GLN A 255 23.89 18.27 -5.44
N PRO A 256 24.62 19.37 -5.20
CA PRO A 256 25.97 19.30 -4.63
C PRO A 256 25.93 18.98 -3.13
N VAL A 257 26.90 18.17 -2.69
CA VAL A 257 27.18 17.86 -1.29
C VAL A 257 28.47 18.56 -0.89
N ILE A 258 28.38 19.39 0.15
CA ILE A 258 29.48 20.24 0.62
C ILE A 258 30.12 19.63 1.85
N ASP A 259 31.44 19.47 1.82
CA ASP A 259 32.22 19.11 2.99
C ASP A 259 32.33 20.31 3.95
N PHE A 260 31.94 20.12 5.21
CA PHE A 260 31.85 21.23 6.16
C PHE A 260 33.22 21.70 6.64
N SER A 261 34.24 20.85 6.59
CA SER A 261 35.59 21.18 7.03
C SER A 261 36.32 22.05 6.01
N THR A 262 36.20 21.71 4.72
CA THR A 262 36.91 22.33 3.61
C THR A 262 36.07 23.33 2.82
N GLY A 263 34.75 23.25 2.90
CA GLY A 263 33.81 24.05 2.09
C GLY A 263 33.72 23.63 0.62
N ARG A 264 34.44 22.57 0.23
CA ARG A 264 34.52 22.06 -1.14
C ARG A 264 33.33 21.16 -1.46
N VAL A 265 32.98 21.10 -2.73
CA VAL A 265 32.00 20.14 -3.24
C VAL A 265 32.69 18.78 -3.38
N VAL A 266 32.23 17.77 -2.64
CA VAL A 266 32.85 16.44 -2.59
C VAL A 266 32.09 15.38 -3.37
N LYS A 267 30.78 15.57 -3.53
CA LYS A 267 29.87 14.64 -4.21
C LYS A 267 28.72 15.44 -4.84
N ALA A 268 28.04 14.86 -5.81
CA ALA A 268 26.70 15.29 -6.20
C ALA A 268 25.71 14.13 -6.13
N GLU A 269 24.48 14.39 -5.70
CA GLU A 269 23.40 13.42 -5.72
C GLU A 269 22.62 13.49 -7.02
N ALA A 270 22.49 12.36 -7.71
CA ALA A 270 21.72 12.21 -8.93
C ALA A 270 20.23 11.99 -8.59
N LEU A 271 19.42 12.95 -9.02
CA LEU A 271 18.00 13.05 -8.72
C LEU A 271 17.20 12.93 -10.01
N LEU A 272 16.43 11.85 -10.14
CA LEU A 272 15.58 11.61 -11.30
C LEU A 272 14.50 12.68 -11.44
N ARG A 273 14.28 13.15 -12.67
CA ARG A 273 13.20 14.07 -13.03
C ARG A 273 12.47 13.54 -14.26
N TRP A 274 11.16 13.69 -14.28
CA TRP A 274 10.33 13.31 -15.43
C TRP A 274 9.67 14.54 -16.04
N PHE A 275 10.00 14.81 -17.30
CA PHE A 275 9.35 15.84 -18.10
C PHE A 275 8.32 15.19 -19.02
N HIS A 276 7.07 15.18 -18.58
CA HIS A 276 5.95 14.64 -19.33
C HIS A 276 5.54 15.58 -20.48
N PRO A 277 5.30 15.08 -21.71
CA PRO A 277 5.01 15.93 -22.87
C PRO A 277 3.81 16.89 -22.70
N THR A 278 2.78 16.47 -21.97
CA THR A 278 1.57 17.29 -21.76
C THR A 278 1.45 17.87 -20.34
N ARG A 279 2.16 17.30 -19.36
CA ARG A 279 2.05 17.71 -17.93
C ARG A 279 3.25 18.53 -17.46
N GLY A 280 4.32 18.62 -18.25
CA GLY A 280 5.57 19.25 -17.83
C GLY A 280 6.28 18.41 -16.77
N TRP A 281 6.91 19.07 -15.79
CA TRP A 281 7.63 18.38 -14.72
C TRP A 281 6.67 17.67 -13.76
N VAL A 282 6.82 16.35 -13.63
CA VAL A 282 6.08 15.53 -12.68
C VAL A 282 6.98 15.26 -11.46
N ASN A 283 6.44 15.45 -10.25
CA ASN A 283 7.18 15.25 -9.00
C ASN A 283 7.59 13.77 -8.85
N PRO A 284 8.88 13.47 -8.56
CA PRO A 284 9.35 12.14 -8.13
C PRO A 284 8.42 11.41 -7.15
N ASP A 285 7.90 12.08 -6.13
CA ASP A 285 7.01 11.50 -5.11
C ASP A 285 5.70 10.97 -5.72
N THR A 286 5.29 11.49 -6.89
CA THR A 286 4.10 11.05 -7.60
C THR A 286 4.37 9.83 -8.48
N PHE A 287 5.48 9.80 -9.22
CA PHE A 287 5.69 8.77 -10.25
C PHE A 287 6.61 7.63 -9.83
N ILE A 288 7.51 7.81 -8.86
CA ILE A 288 8.39 6.73 -8.37
C ILE A 288 7.56 5.59 -7.75
N PRO A 289 6.59 5.84 -6.84
CA PRO A 289 5.76 4.75 -6.29
C PRO A 289 4.96 4.00 -7.37
N ILE A 290 4.59 4.71 -8.45
CA ILE A 290 3.89 4.09 -9.60
C ILE A 290 4.87 3.21 -10.37
N ALA A 291 6.05 3.71 -10.71
CA ALA A 291 7.10 2.96 -11.39
C ALA A 291 7.52 1.71 -10.61
N GLU A 292 7.55 1.80 -9.28
CA GLU A 292 7.76 0.68 -8.37
C GLU A 292 6.64 -0.37 -8.46
N SER A 293 5.39 0.06 -8.32
CA SER A 293 4.22 -0.85 -8.38
C SER A 293 4.07 -1.55 -9.74
N CYS A 294 4.50 -0.91 -10.83
CA CYS A 294 4.49 -1.48 -12.17
C CYS A 294 5.79 -2.24 -12.54
N GLY A 295 6.78 -2.26 -11.65
CA GLY A 295 8.08 -2.92 -11.88
C GLY A 295 9.03 -2.19 -12.85
N LEU A 296 8.65 -1.01 -13.36
CA LEU A 296 9.43 -0.18 -14.28
C LEU A 296 10.64 0.49 -13.61
N ILE A 297 10.61 0.64 -12.28
CA ILE A 297 11.69 1.29 -11.52
C ILE A 297 13.07 0.66 -11.76
N LYS A 298 13.11 -0.62 -12.13
CA LYS A 298 14.36 -1.34 -12.39
C LYS A 298 15.06 -0.80 -13.64
N ASP A 299 14.34 -0.68 -14.74
CA ASP A 299 14.91 -0.22 -16.02
C ASP A 299 15.23 1.28 -15.96
N ILE A 300 14.39 2.05 -15.24
CA ILE A 300 14.65 3.46 -14.95
C ILE A 300 15.92 3.60 -14.11
N GLY A 301 16.07 2.82 -13.04
CA GLY A 301 17.24 2.90 -12.17
C GLY A 301 18.53 2.46 -12.86
N ASP A 302 18.47 1.46 -13.76
CA ASP A 302 19.62 1.13 -14.61
C ASP A 302 20.00 2.30 -15.51
N TRP A 303 19.04 2.94 -16.17
CA TRP A 303 19.30 4.11 -17.00
C TRP A 303 19.91 5.27 -16.18
N VAL A 304 19.37 5.57 -14.98
CA VAL A 304 19.91 6.59 -14.08
C VAL A 304 21.35 6.28 -13.70
N PHE A 305 21.68 5.02 -13.40
CA PHE A 305 23.05 4.62 -13.07
C PHE A 305 24.02 4.90 -14.22
N HIS A 306 23.64 4.55 -15.46
CA HIS A 306 24.49 4.79 -16.63
C HIS A 306 24.72 6.29 -16.88
N GLU A 307 23.66 7.11 -16.81
CA GLU A 307 23.77 8.56 -16.93
C GLU A 307 24.66 9.17 -15.82
N ALA A 308 24.45 8.75 -14.58
CA ALA A 308 25.24 9.20 -13.44
C ALA A 308 26.72 8.79 -13.53
N ALA A 309 27.01 7.57 -13.99
CA ALA A 309 28.37 7.10 -14.21
C ALA A 309 29.07 7.89 -15.32
N MET A 310 28.39 8.14 -16.45
CA MET A 310 28.94 9.01 -17.50
C MET A 310 29.23 10.41 -16.98
N GLN A 311 28.33 10.98 -16.17
CA GLN A 311 28.55 12.31 -15.59
C GLN A 311 29.69 12.31 -14.57
N ALA A 312 29.80 11.28 -13.73
CA ALA A 312 30.91 11.12 -12.79
C ALA A 312 32.26 11.09 -13.52
N ARG A 313 32.35 10.42 -14.67
CA ARG A 313 33.56 10.43 -15.50
C ARG A 313 33.92 11.84 -15.96
N ARG A 314 32.95 12.59 -16.49
CA ARG A 314 33.15 13.96 -16.96
C ARG A 314 33.63 14.88 -15.84
N TRP A 315 33.01 14.80 -14.66
CA TRP A 315 33.40 15.63 -13.51
C TRP A 315 34.72 15.24 -12.87
N ARG A 316 35.11 13.96 -12.95
CA ARG A 316 36.44 13.56 -12.47
C ARG A 316 37.56 14.10 -13.35
N ASP A 317 37.29 14.22 -14.65
CA ASP A 317 38.24 14.79 -15.61
C ASP A 317 38.27 16.33 -15.56
N ALA A 318 37.10 16.96 -15.39
CA ALA A 318 36.95 18.42 -15.49
C ALA A 318 37.04 19.16 -14.14
N LEU A 319 36.54 18.58 -13.05
CA LEU A 319 36.38 19.26 -11.76
C LEU A 319 37.39 18.77 -10.72
N HIS A 320 37.34 17.48 -10.37
CA HIS A 320 38.22 16.93 -9.34
C HIS A 320 38.42 15.42 -9.51
N PRO A 321 39.66 14.90 -9.48
CA PRO A 321 39.93 13.47 -9.65
C PRO A 321 39.17 12.58 -8.66
N ASP A 322 38.84 13.06 -7.46
CA ASP A 322 38.10 12.28 -6.45
C ASP A 322 36.59 12.54 -6.41
N PHE A 323 36.03 13.26 -7.38
CA PHE A 323 34.59 13.56 -7.43
C PHE A 323 33.75 12.28 -7.48
N ARG A 324 32.62 12.30 -6.76
CA ARG A 324 31.70 11.17 -6.64
C ARG A 324 30.28 11.57 -7.01
N VAL A 325 29.50 10.60 -7.47
CA VAL A 325 28.07 10.76 -7.72
C VAL A 325 27.29 9.71 -6.94
N SER A 326 26.28 10.14 -6.18
CA SER A 326 25.34 9.21 -5.55
C SER A 326 24.11 8.97 -6.40
N VAL A 327 23.58 7.74 -6.36
CA VAL A 327 22.34 7.34 -7.01
C VAL A 327 21.44 6.61 -6.02
N ASN A 328 20.16 6.98 -6.01
CA ASN A 328 19.15 6.32 -5.20
C ASN A 328 18.75 4.96 -5.80
N LYS A 329 18.65 3.93 -4.95
CA LYS A 329 18.23 2.59 -5.37
C LYS A 329 17.04 2.10 -4.53
N SER A 330 15.92 1.88 -5.21
CA SER A 330 14.68 1.40 -4.59
C SER A 330 14.84 0.01 -3.99
N PRO A 331 14.19 -0.30 -2.84
CA PRO A 331 14.18 -1.64 -2.26
C PRO A 331 13.72 -2.75 -3.22
N LEU A 332 12.78 -2.45 -4.13
CA LEU A 332 12.29 -3.40 -5.13
C LEU A 332 13.36 -3.77 -6.17
N GLN A 333 14.35 -2.91 -6.37
CA GLN A 333 15.50 -3.21 -7.22
C GLN A 333 16.45 -4.21 -6.55
N PHE A 334 16.37 -4.46 -5.23
CA PHE A 334 17.17 -5.50 -4.57
C PHE A 334 16.50 -6.86 -4.57
N ARG A 335 15.17 -6.93 -4.42
CA ARG A 335 14.43 -8.19 -4.24
C ARG A 335 14.47 -9.16 -5.43
N ASN A 336 14.79 -8.69 -6.65
CA ASN A 336 14.70 -9.49 -7.88
C ASN A 336 15.86 -9.22 -8.88
N ALA A 337 16.99 -8.70 -8.44
CA ALA A 337 18.09 -8.24 -9.30
C ALA A 337 19.13 -9.31 -9.68
N GLY A 338 18.70 -10.56 -9.88
CA GLY A 338 19.57 -11.53 -10.53
C GLY A 338 20.02 -10.98 -11.89
N HIS A 339 21.34 -10.73 -12.03
CA HIS A 339 22.09 -10.32 -13.24
C HIS A 339 22.32 -8.83 -13.52
N ARG A 340 21.68 -7.86 -12.83
CA ARG A 340 21.86 -6.43 -13.23
C ARG A 340 23.04 -5.70 -12.58
N GLN A 341 23.42 -6.06 -11.36
CA GLN A 341 24.55 -5.39 -10.69
C GLN A 341 25.90 -5.65 -11.39
N ALA A 342 26.07 -6.84 -11.96
CA ALA A 342 27.23 -7.16 -12.79
C ALA A 342 27.37 -6.20 -13.98
N ALA A 343 26.26 -5.83 -14.63
CA ALA A 343 26.26 -4.88 -15.74
C ALA A 343 26.73 -3.47 -15.30
N TRP A 344 26.39 -3.04 -14.08
CA TRP A 344 26.88 -1.76 -13.53
C TRP A 344 28.41 -1.77 -13.39
N PHE A 345 28.98 -2.84 -12.86
CA PHE A 345 30.43 -2.97 -12.72
C PHE A 345 31.14 -3.07 -14.08
N GLU A 346 30.56 -3.77 -15.05
CA GLU A 346 31.05 -3.78 -16.43
C GLU A 346 31.05 -2.39 -17.05
N HIS A 347 29.98 -1.61 -16.84
CA HIS A 347 29.89 -0.25 -17.34
C HIS A 347 30.95 0.67 -16.73
N LEU A 348 31.15 0.62 -15.40
CA LEU A 348 32.20 1.39 -14.74
C LEU A 348 33.59 1.04 -15.28
N ARG A 349 33.87 -0.26 -15.49
CA ARG A 349 35.12 -0.71 -16.11
C ARG A 349 35.29 -0.19 -17.53
N ALA A 350 34.23 -0.20 -18.34
CA ALA A 350 34.26 0.31 -19.71
C ALA A 350 34.54 1.83 -19.76
N LEU A 351 34.09 2.58 -18.76
CA LEU A 351 34.37 4.01 -18.61
C LEU A 351 35.74 4.32 -17.98
N GLY A 352 36.47 3.31 -17.52
CA GLY A 352 37.72 3.50 -16.76
C GLY A 352 37.50 4.19 -15.40
N LEU A 353 36.29 4.12 -14.87
CA LEU A 353 35.94 4.72 -13.58
C LEU A 353 36.30 3.77 -12.44
N PRO A 354 36.96 4.26 -11.37
CA PRO A 354 37.11 3.46 -10.18
C PRO A 354 35.75 3.32 -9.47
N PRO A 355 35.42 2.14 -8.93
CA PRO A 355 34.09 1.90 -8.33
C PRO A 355 33.68 2.87 -7.22
N HIS A 356 34.64 3.40 -6.46
CA HIS A 356 34.41 4.40 -5.40
C HIS A 356 33.99 5.78 -5.94
N SER A 357 33.96 5.99 -7.26
CA SER A 357 33.36 7.18 -7.86
C SER A 357 31.83 7.19 -7.76
N MET A 358 31.23 6.03 -7.49
CA MET A 358 29.78 5.88 -7.33
C MET A 358 29.43 5.57 -5.88
N VAL A 359 28.31 6.12 -5.43
CA VAL A 359 27.71 5.83 -4.13
C VAL A 359 26.27 5.38 -4.37
N VAL A 360 25.87 4.23 -3.83
CA VAL A 360 24.49 3.75 -3.90
C VAL A 360 23.78 4.11 -2.60
N GLU A 361 22.70 4.87 -2.70
CA GLU A 361 21.89 5.28 -1.56
C GLU A 361 20.71 4.32 -1.42
N ILE A 362 20.51 3.82 -0.21
CA ILE A 362 19.46 2.88 0.16
C ILE A 362 18.66 3.45 1.32
N THR A 363 17.35 3.21 1.35
CA THR A 363 16.52 3.68 2.46
C THR A 363 16.63 2.76 3.68
N GLU A 364 16.35 3.31 4.86
CA GLU A 364 16.29 2.56 6.13
C GLU A 364 15.36 1.33 6.07
N GLY A 365 14.23 1.45 5.37
CA GLY A 365 13.25 0.37 5.21
C GLY A 365 13.82 -0.89 4.52
N LEU A 366 14.81 -0.73 3.63
CA LEU A 366 15.46 -1.88 2.99
C LEU A 366 16.19 -2.77 4.02
N LEU A 367 16.79 -2.17 5.04
CA LEU A 367 17.56 -2.90 6.05
C LEU A 367 16.65 -3.65 7.02
N MET A 368 15.47 -3.11 7.33
CA MET A 368 14.48 -3.79 8.17
C MET A 368 13.93 -5.05 7.51
N ASP A 369 13.73 -5.00 6.20
CA ASP A 369 13.23 -6.12 5.38
C ASP A 369 14.37 -6.93 4.72
N ALA A 370 15.59 -6.86 5.26
CA ALA A 370 16.77 -7.44 4.63
C ALA A 370 16.68 -8.99 4.59
N THR A 371 16.48 -9.53 3.39
CA THR A 371 16.61 -10.96 3.13
C THR A 371 18.07 -11.32 2.84
N PRO A 372 18.48 -12.60 2.96
CA PRO A 372 19.85 -13.02 2.62
C PRO A 372 20.32 -12.56 1.22
N ALA A 373 19.38 -12.45 0.26
CA ALA A 373 19.65 -11.95 -1.07
C ALA A 373 19.98 -10.44 -1.11
N VAL A 374 19.35 -9.62 -0.27
CA VAL A 374 19.67 -8.20 -0.12
C VAL A 374 21.06 -8.03 0.49
N VAL A 375 21.37 -8.81 1.53
CA VAL A 375 22.69 -8.81 2.19
C VAL A 375 23.79 -9.12 1.18
N GLN A 376 23.63 -10.20 0.41
CA GLN A 376 24.60 -10.60 -0.61
C GLN A 376 24.82 -9.49 -1.65
N GLN A 377 23.76 -8.81 -2.08
CA GLN A 377 23.85 -7.72 -3.05
C GLN A 377 24.57 -6.48 -2.50
N LEU A 378 24.36 -6.14 -1.23
CA LEU A 378 25.12 -5.06 -0.58
C LEU A 378 26.60 -5.43 -0.45
N ASP A 379 26.88 -6.69 -0.09
CA ASP A 379 28.23 -7.23 -0.08
C ASP A 379 28.88 -7.16 -1.47
N GLU A 380 28.15 -7.49 -2.55
CA GLU A 380 28.66 -7.41 -3.93
C GLU A 380 29.06 -5.97 -4.33
N LEU A 381 28.23 -4.97 -4.01
CA LEU A 381 28.55 -3.55 -4.22
C LEU A 381 29.84 -3.16 -3.48
N ARG A 382 29.94 -3.55 -2.21
CA ARG A 382 31.13 -3.28 -1.38
C ARG A 382 32.37 -3.96 -1.92
N HIS A 383 32.32 -5.25 -2.27
CA HIS A 383 33.46 -5.99 -2.82
C HIS A 383 33.93 -5.41 -4.15
N ALA A 384 33.01 -4.83 -4.94
CA ALA A 384 33.36 -4.08 -6.12
C ALA A 384 34.00 -2.72 -5.79
N GLY A 385 33.85 -2.21 -4.56
CA GLY A 385 34.38 -0.91 -4.12
C GLY A 385 33.43 0.26 -4.34
N VAL A 386 32.14 0.00 -4.62
CA VAL A 386 31.08 1.01 -4.66
C VAL A 386 30.65 1.29 -3.22
N GLN A 387 30.57 2.56 -2.85
CA GLN A 387 30.17 2.93 -1.49
C GLN A 387 28.66 2.79 -1.31
N VAL A 388 28.23 2.48 -0.08
CA VAL A 388 26.81 2.40 0.29
C VAL A 388 26.49 3.49 1.29
N ALA A 389 25.47 4.29 1.00
CA ALA A 389 24.92 5.29 1.93
C ALA A 389 23.52 4.88 2.40
N LEU A 390 23.25 5.04 3.68
CA LEU A 390 21.92 4.90 4.25
C LEU A 390 21.21 6.24 4.23
N ASP A 391 20.05 6.27 3.58
CA ASP A 391 19.21 7.44 3.38
C ASP A 391 17.97 7.45 4.29
N ASP A 392 17.39 8.65 4.45
CA ASP A 392 16.20 8.93 5.26
C ASP A 392 16.32 8.49 6.74
N PHE A 393 17.53 8.47 7.31
CA PHE A 393 17.75 7.89 8.63
C PHE A 393 17.00 8.64 9.74
N GLY A 394 16.24 7.88 10.53
CA GLY A 394 15.49 8.36 11.70
C GLY A 394 14.00 8.58 11.43
N THR A 395 13.53 8.39 10.20
CA THR A 395 12.10 8.43 9.85
C THR A 395 11.39 7.09 10.12
N GLY A 396 12.15 6.01 10.32
CA GLY A 396 11.66 4.66 10.59
C GLY A 396 12.06 4.08 11.96
N TYR A 397 11.77 2.79 12.16
CA TYR A 397 12.17 2.04 13.35
C TYR A 397 13.59 1.48 13.17
N SER A 398 14.61 2.31 13.36
CA SER A 398 15.99 1.88 13.21
C SER A 398 16.35 0.84 14.27
N SER A 399 16.60 -0.40 13.86
CA SER A 399 17.35 -1.31 14.72
C SER A 399 18.83 -1.01 14.56
N LEU A 400 19.45 -0.41 15.57
CA LEU A 400 20.91 -0.24 15.66
C LEU A 400 21.66 -1.57 15.40
N SER A 401 21.00 -2.70 15.69
CA SER A 401 21.54 -4.03 15.42
C SER A 401 21.75 -4.33 13.92
N TYR A 402 20.97 -3.70 13.02
CA TYR A 402 21.17 -3.83 11.58
C TYR A 402 22.32 -2.94 11.10
N LEU A 403 22.42 -1.72 11.59
CA LEU A 403 23.57 -0.85 11.29
C LEU A 403 24.91 -1.51 11.66
N GLN A 404 24.94 -2.30 12.74
CA GLN A 404 26.15 -3.04 13.13
C GLN A 404 26.46 -4.23 12.21
N LYS A 405 25.44 -4.81 11.58
CA LYS A 405 25.60 -5.97 10.68
C LYS A 405 26.00 -5.56 9.27
N PHE A 406 25.60 -4.37 8.84
CA PHE A 406 25.86 -3.86 7.50
C PHE A 406 27.02 -2.88 7.53
N GLU A 407 28.03 -3.13 6.69
CA GLU A 407 29.12 -2.17 6.49
C GLU A 407 28.64 -1.04 5.59
N ILE A 408 28.05 -0.02 6.20
CA ILE A 408 27.61 1.22 5.56
C ILE A 408 28.74 2.25 5.62
N ASP A 409 28.97 2.99 4.55
CA ASP A 409 30.03 4.03 4.49
C ASP A 409 29.54 5.39 5.00
N VAL A 410 28.26 5.70 4.72
CA VAL A 410 27.69 7.04 4.91
C VAL A 410 26.28 6.92 5.48
N LEU A 411 25.96 7.74 6.48
CA LEU A 411 24.62 7.91 7.02
C LEU A 411 24.11 9.31 6.65
N LYS A 412 22.95 9.39 6.02
CA LYS A 412 22.28 10.64 5.66
C LYS A 412 21.18 10.94 6.67
N ILE A 413 21.27 12.09 7.35
CA ILE A 413 20.24 12.54 8.31
C ILE A 413 19.10 13.17 7.52
N ASP A 414 17.90 12.62 7.68
CA ASP A 414 16.71 13.09 6.98
C ASP A 414 16.40 14.57 7.26
N GLN A 415 15.86 15.23 6.22
CA GLN A 415 15.50 16.64 6.25
C GLN A 415 14.47 16.99 7.35
N ALA A 416 13.63 16.07 7.80
CA ALA A 416 12.65 16.34 8.85
C ALA A 416 13.32 16.73 10.18
N PHE A 417 14.51 16.19 10.46
CA PHE A 417 15.30 16.57 11.63
C PHE A 417 16.00 17.91 11.43
N VAL A 418 16.52 18.16 10.23
CA VAL A 418 17.29 19.37 9.89
C VAL A 418 16.39 20.62 9.77
N ARG A 419 15.17 20.48 9.21
CA ARG A 419 14.24 21.60 9.00
C ARG A 419 13.92 22.35 10.31
N GLY A 420 13.78 21.64 11.43
CA GLY A 420 13.50 22.21 12.75
C GLY A 420 14.74 22.54 13.59
N LEU A 421 15.94 22.55 13.01
CA LEU A 421 17.19 22.74 13.76
C LEU A 421 17.35 24.22 14.17
N ALA A 422 17.42 24.46 15.48
CA ALA A 422 17.70 25.77 16.08
C ALA A 422 18.51 25.56 17.38
N PRO A 423 19.18 26.59 17.92
CA PRO A 423 20.07 26.41 19.09
C PRO A 423 19.41 25.76 20.32
N ASN A 424 18.10 25.96 20.50
CA ASN A 424 17.32 25.42 21.62
C ASN A 424 16.24 24.40 21.17
N SER A 425 16.31 23.87 19.95
CA SER A 425 15.32 22.89 19.50
C SER A 425 15.63 21.48 19.99
N LEU A 426 14.59 20.65 20.12
CA LEU A 426 14.72 19.23 20.46
C LEU A 426 15.44 18.44 19.37
N ASN A 427 15.50 18.95 18.13
CA ASN A 427 16.14 18.29 17.00
C ASN A 427 17.68 18.32 17.09
N LEU A 428 18.26 19.36 17.72
CA LEU A 428 19.72 19.50 17.79
C LEU A 428 20.39 18.40 18.65
N PRO A 429 19.91 18.06 19.86
CA PRO A 429 20.41 16.91 20.61
C PRO A 429 20.30 15.59 19.82
N LEU A 430 19.21 15.39 19.09
CA LEU A 430 19.00 14.17 18.31
C LEU A 430 19.99 14.07 17.15
N CYS A 431 20.17 15.16 16.37
CA CYS A 431 21.19 15.20 15.32
C CYS A 431 22.59 14.92 15.88
N LYS A 432 22.94 15.52 17.03
CA LYS A 432 24.22 15.24 17.71
C LYS A 432 24.38 13.77 18.07
N ALA A 433 23.33 13.15 18.62
CA ALA A 433 23.36 11.73 18.97
C ALA A 433 23.55 10.84 17.72
N ILE A 434 22.87 11.16 16.62
CA ILE A 434 23.03 10.46 15.34
C ILE A 434 24.45 10.61 14.80
N ILE A 435 25.02 11.83 14.82
CA ILE A 435 26.38 12.10 14.36
C ILE A 435 27.39 11.27 15.15
N VAL A 436 27.32 11.33 16.48
CA VAL A 436 28.23 10.58 17.36
C VAL A 436 28.11 9.08 17.11
N MET A 437 26.88 8.56 17.06
CA MET A 437 26.63 7.14 16.79
C MET A 437 27.22 6.69 15.45
N ALA A 438 27.02 7.48 14.40
CA ALA A 438 27.57 7.17 13.08
C ALA A 438 29.11 7.13 13.09
N HIS A 439 29.74 8.11 13.74
CA HIS A 439 31.20 8.19 13.86
C HIS A 439 31.80 7.03 14.67
N GLU A 440 31.16 6.64 15.78
CA GLU A 440 31.58 5.47 16.58
C GLU A 440 31.47 4.16 15.80
N MET A 441 30.62 4.13 14.78
CA MET A 441 30.46 3.00 13.86
C MET A 441 31.33 3.12 12.60
N GLY A 442 32.18 4.15 12.50
CA GLY A 442 33.07 4.36 11.36
C GLY A 442 32.40 4.93 10.11
N MET A 443 31.15 5.39 10.21
CA MET A 443 30.40 6.00 9.12
C MET A 443 30.66 7.50 9.03
N ARG A 444 30.61 8.07 7.82
CA ARG A 444 30.52 9.53 7.63
C ARG A 444 29.06 9.99 7.62
N VAL A 445 28.83 11.25 7.96
CA VAL A 445 27.49 11.82 8.10
C VAL A 445 27.25 12.93 7.09
N VAL A 446 26.12 12.84 6.40
CA VAL A 446 25.61 13.90 5.51
C VAL A 446 24.29 14.41 6.07
N ALA A 447 24.18 15.70 6.34
CA ALA A 447 22.91 16.31 6.71
C ALA A 447 22.13 16.78 5.48
N GLU A 448 20.88 16.35 5.33
CA GLU A 448 20.02 16.73 4.23
C GLU A 448 19.12 17.92 4.56
N GLY A 449 18.62 18.61 3.52
CA GLY A 449 17.66 19.69 3.72
C GLY A 449 18.22 20.90 4.47
N VAL A 450 19.53 21.17 4.34
CA VAL A 450 20.12 22.41 4.89
C VAL A 450 19.63 23.60 4.07
N GLU A 451 18.78 24.44 4.65
CA GLU A 451 18.15 25.59 4.00
C GLU A 451 18.72 26.93 4.48
N THR A 452 19.34 26.98 5.66
CA THR A 452 19.84 28.22 6.28
C THR A 452 21.31 28.14 6.74
N ALA A 453 21.95 29.30 6.84
CA ALA A 453 23.31 29.41 7.37
C ALA A 453 23.41 28.99 8.85
N ASP A 454 22.35 29.22 9.63
CA ASP A 454 22.29 28.81 11.04
C ASP A 454 22.26 27.28 11.17
N GLN A 455 21.47 26.59 10.34
CA GLN A 455 21.47 25.13 10.27
C GLN A 455 22.85 24.59 9.92
N HIS A 456 23.51 25.16 8.90
CA HIS A 456 24.88 24.81 8.54
C HIS A 456 25.84 24.96 9.73
N ALA A 457 25.83 26.12 10.40
CA ALA A 457 26.71 26.40 11.53
C ALA A 457 26.49 25.43 12.70
N LEU A 458 25.24 25.13 13.03
CA LEU A 458 24.89 24.20 14.10
C LEU A 458 25.32 22.77 13.78
N LEU A 459 25.09 22.28 12.56
CA LEU A 459 25.52 20.94 12.13
C LEU A 459 27.04 20.81 12.08
N LYS A 460 27.74 21.83 11.57
CA LYS A 460 29.20 21.90 11.60
C LYS A 460 29.75 21.89 13.02
N ALA A 461 29.15 22.66 13.94
CA ALA A 461 29.53 22.67 15.35
C ALA A 461 29.20 21.34 16.07
N ALA A 462 28.19 20.61 15.60
CA ALA A 462 27.85 19.27 16.07
C ALA A 462 28.79 18.18 15.54
N GLY A 463 29.73 18.51 14.64
CA GLY A 463 30.70 17.57 14.08
C GLY A 463 30.23 16.86 12.81
N CYS A 464 29.15 17.29 12.16
CA CYS A 464 28.70 16.70 10.90
C CYS A 464 29.77 16.87 9.80
N ASP A 465 30.01 15.83 8.98
CA ASP A 465 31.09 15.84 7.98
C ASP A 465 30.72 16.67 6.75
N SER A 466 29.47 16.56 6.29
CA SER A 466 29.01 17.18 5.05
C SER A 466 27.52 17.50 5.09
N GLY A 467 27.05 18.28 4.13
CA GLY A 467 25.62 18.54 4.00
C GLY A 467 25.18 18.96 2.61
N GLN A 468 23.89 18.80 2.38
CA GLN A 468 23.20 19.12 1.14
C GLN A 468 21.89 19.84 1.43
N GLY A 469 21.45 20.70 0.50
CA GLY A 469 20.22 21.45 0.65
C GLY A 469 20.24 22.81 -0.07
N PHE A 470 19.10 23.50 -0.04
CA PHE A 470 18.89 24.73 -0.80
C PHE A 470 19.72 25.92 -0.31
N HIS A 471 20.31 25.83 0.89
CA HIS A 471 21.32 26.78 1.34
C HIS A 471 22.51 26.86 0.37
N TYR A 472 22.90 25.73 -0.22
CA TYR A 472 24.04 25.66 -1.14
C TYR A 472 23.59 25.80 -2.59
N ALA A 473 22.69 24.91 -3.01
CA ALA A 473 22.07 24.94 -4.33
C ALA A 473 20.85 24.01 -4.39
N ARG A 474 19.92 24.35 -5.30
CA ARG A 474 18.85 23.44 -5.72
C ARG A 474 19.42 22.37 -6.67
N PRO A 475 18.75 21.22 -6.82
CA PRO A 475 19.08 20.27 -7.88
C PRO A 475 19.04 20.97 -9.24
N MET A 476 20.04 20.72 -10.09
CA MET A 476 20.18 21.39 -11.40
C MET A 476 20.65 20.42 -12.49
N PRO A 477 20.41 20.69 -13.79
CA PRO A 477 20.98 19.92 -14.89
C PRO A 477 22.52 19.91 -14.87
N PRO A 478 23.18 18.95 -15.55
CA PRO A 478 24.64 18.87 -15.64
C PRO A 478 25.33 20.16 -16.06
N ASP A 479 24.83 20.81 -17.11
CA ASP A 479 25.47 22.01 -17.67
C ASP A 479 25.38 23.19 -16.68
N GLU A 480 24.26 23.35 -15.99
CA GLU A 480 24.09 24.35 -14.94
C GLU A 480 24.97 24.05 -13.71
N PHE A 481 25.20 22.77 -13.41
CA PHE A 481 26.09 22.35 -12.34
C PHE A 481 27.55 22.74 -12.63
N ASP A 482 27.99 22.55 -13.88
CA ASP A 482 29.33 22.94 -14.31
C ASP A 482 29.54 24.46 -14.14
N ASP A 483 28.57 25.26 -14.57
CA ASP A 483 28.60 26.72 -14.44
C ASP A 483 28.59 27.17 -12.97
N TRP A 484 27.71 26.57 -12.15
CA TRP A 484 27.63 26.84 -10.71
C TRP A 484 28.93 26.49 -10.00
N TYR A 485 29.52 25.33 -10.30
CA TYR A 485 30.79 24.88 -9.71
C TYR A 485 31.93 25.85 -10.08
N ALA A 486 32.03 26.23 -11.35
CA ALA A 486 33.05 27.17 -11.82
C ALA A 486 32.89 28.58 -11.24
N ALA A 487 31.66 29.04 -11.00
CA ALA A 487 31.40 30.31 -10.32
C ALA A 487 31.82 30.24 -8.84
N ARG A 488 31.58 29.12 -8.17
CA ARG A 488 31.94 28.89 -6.77
C ARG A 488 33.45 28.88 -6.55
N GLU A 489 34.20 28.15 -7.38
CA GLU A 489 35.67 28.10 -7.29
C GLU A 489 36.32 29.49 -7.53
N ARG A 490 35.64 30.37 -8.27
CA ARG A 490 36.05 31.77 -8.48
C ARG A 490 35.61 32.72 -7.35
N GLY A 491 34.88 32.25 -6.35
CA GLY A 491 34.35 33.05 -5.25
C GLY A 491 33.19 33.97 -5.63
N LEU A 492 32.48 33.71 -6.73
CA LEU A 492 31.45 34.58 -7.31
C LEU A 492 30.00 34.19 -6.91
N THR A 493 29.83 33.24 -6.00
CA THR A 493 28.53 32.58 -5.74
C THR A 493 27.49 33.38 -4.97
N GLU A 494 27.74 34.63 -4.56
CA GLU A 494 26.70 35.44 -3.88
C GLU A 494 25.58 35.94 -4.83
N THR A 495 25.65 35.70 -6.14
CA THR A 495 24.72 36.35 -7.11
C THR A 495 23.79 35.44 -7.91
N ILE A 496 23.95 34.11 -7.91
CA ILE A 496 23.19 33.24 -8.85
C ILE A 496 22.02 32.47 -8.19
N ALA A 497 21.89 32.47 -6.87
CA ALA A 497 20.84 31.72 -6.16
C ALA A 497 19.52 32.51 -5.92
N ARG A 498 18.87 33.01 -6.98
CA ARG A 498 17.47 33.48 -6.92
C ARG A 498 16.58 32.80 -7.94
#